data_AF-A0A1H0FTB2-F1
#
_entry.id   AF-A0A1H0FTB2-F1
#
_cell.length_a   1.000
_cell.length_b   1.000
_cell.length_c   1.000
_cell.angle_alpha   90.00
_cell.angle_beta   90.00
_cell.angle_gamma   90.00
#
_symmetry.space_group_name_H-M   'P 1'
#
loop_
_entity.id
_entity.type
_entity.pdbx_description
1 polymer ?
#
loop_
_entity_poly.entity_id
_entity_poly.type
_entity_poly.pdbx_seq_one_letter_code
_entity_poly.pdbx_strand_id
1 'polypeptide(L)'
;MPVCAALALLAACTQSGDFGRPRTSVWNGLIDTTGSFSTHDRGRLLLDTGLTDDEQALRDRAWRFVQPASSYTAFQDVLLGLASAHTMPPTWRFDEIGAYYDALTGEPSRSPVSRYRQLGDDATADARLIPLFTALAARVIDADAARLRSLPFAKTLDAADVRDAAQRVAENRCLIAWVRVEAGQRLARYRFALEHLFAAAPAQESVSAERALMMLAARRNLLDPLLPADAAARCGLEAAPLPVAQAGPRVVKD
;
A
#
# COMPACT_ATOMS: atom_id res chain seq x y z
N MET A 1 38.51 31.31 45.53
CA MET A 1 39.40 30.76 44.47
C MET A 1 40.25 29.66 45.10
N PRO A 2 40.52 28.50 44.47
CA PRO A 2 39.96 27.87 43.25
C PRO A 2 39.20 26.54 43.54
N VAL A 3 38.09 26.28 42.84
CA VAL A 3 37.87 25.26 41.78
C VAL A 3 38.11 23.79 42.20
N CYS A 4 37.03 23.10 42.57
CA CYS A 4 36.94 21.65 42.67
C CYS A 4 36.40 21.04 41.36
N ALA A 5 37.04 19.97 40.91
CA ALA A 5 36.61 19.12 39.80
C ALA A 5 35.32 18.35 40.15
N ALA A 6 34.41 18.22 39.19
CA ALA A 6 33.29 17.29 39.27
C ALA A 6 33.22 16.45 37.99
N LEU A 7 33.52 15.16 38.13
CA LEU A 7 33.24 14.11 37.15
C LEU A 7 31.73 14.01 36.94
N ALA A 8 31.26 14.28 35.73
CA ALA A 8 29.89 13.98 35.31
C ALA A 8 29.80 12.50 34.89
N LEU A 9 29.31 11.66 35.80
CA LEU A 9 28.89 10.30 35.50
C LEU A 9 27.68 10.33 34.56
N LEU A 10 27.81 9.76 33.36
CA LEU A 10 26.70 9.47 32.45
C LEU A 10 25.83 8.36 33.06
N ALA A 11 24.80 8.76 33.80
CA ALA A 11 23.71 7.87 34.18
C ALA A 11 22.76 7.68 33.00
N ALA A 12 22.91 6.58 32.26
CA ALA A 12 21.88 6.10 31.34
C ALA A 12 20.72 5.51 32.18
N CYS A 13 19.72 6.33 32.47
CA CYS A 13 18.47 5.86 33.09
C CYS A 13 17.71 4.98 32.10
N THR A 14 17.74 3.67 32.32
CA THR A 14 16.77 2.73 31.73
C THR A 14 15.50 2.77 32.57
N GLN A 15 14.48 3.50 32.12
CA GLN A 15 13.23 3.61 32.86
C GLN A 15 12.12 2.75 32.25
N SER A 16 11.53 1.93 33.11
CA SER A 16 10.44 0.99 32.81
C SER A 16 9.12 1.75 32.71
N GLY A 17 8.35 1.52 31.64
CA GLY A 17 7.03 2.13 31.43
C GLY A 17 5.90 1.26 31.97
N ASP A 18 5.16 1.79 32.95
CA ASP A 18 4.08 1.13 33.69
C ASP A 18 2.69 1.60 33.23
N PHE A 19 2.31 1.37 31.96
CA PHE A 19 0.96 1.74 31.49
C PHE A 19 0.40 0.88 30.34
N GLY A 20 0.75 -0.41 30.25
CA GLY A 20 0.05 -1.36 29.34
C GLY A 20 0.02 -0.96 27.85
N ARG A 21 0.75 0.08 27.45
CA ARG A 21 0.91 0.48 26.05
C ARG A 21 1.92 -0.48 25.43
N PRO A 22 1.67 -0.98 24.20
CA PRO A 22 2.71 -1.67 23.47
C PRO A 22 3.94 -0.76 23.43
N ARG A 23 5.12 -1.30 23.77
CA ARG A 23 6.38 -0.60 23.54
C ARG A 23 6.31 0.02 22.14
N THR A 24 6.65 1.31 22.04
CA THR A 24 7.15 1.87 20.80
C THR A 24 8.31 0.96 20.39
N SER A 25 8.01 0.00 19.53
CA SER A 25 9.02 -0.81 18.86
C SER A 25 10.01 0.17 18.25
N VAL A 26 11.28 -0.22 18.11
CA VAL A 26 12.35 0.56 17.44
C VAL A 26 11.83 1.24 16.14
N TRP A 27 10.81 0.63 15.52
CA TRP A 27 9.84 1.18 14.56
C TRP A 27 9.36 2.63 14.76
N ASN A 28 8.78 2.99 15.91
CA ASN A 28 8.13 4.29 16.08
C ASN A 28 9.16 5.42 16.14
N GLY A 29 10.31 5.18 16.77
CA GLY A 29 11.38 6.17 16.83
C GLY A 29 11.92 6.50 15.44
N LEU A 30 12.20 5.48 14.62
CA LEU A 30 12.85 5.71 13.33
C LEU A 30 11.89 6.34 12.30
N ILE A 31 10.63 5.91 12.27
CA ILE A 31 9.61 6.45 11.34
C ILE A 31 9.13 7.84 11.75
N ASP A 32 8.92 8.10 13.05
CA ASP A 32 8.55 9.43 13.53
C ASP A 32 9.72 10.43 13.42
N THR A 33 10.99 9.96 13.46
CA THR A 33 12.17 10.81 13.20
C THR A 33 12.46 11.04 11.73
N THR A 34 11.93 10.21 10.83
CA THR A 34 11.98 10.44 9.37
C THR A 34 10.87 11.37 8.90
N GLY A 35 10.60 12.41 9.69
CA GLY A 35 10.00 13.63 9.17
C GLY A 35 10.87 14.17 8.04
N SER A 36 10.31 14.22 6.84
CA SER A 36 10.91 14.81 5.64
C SER A 36 12.34 14.36 5.37
N PHE A 37 12.52 13.21 4.73
CA PHE A 37 13.68 13.00 3.85
C PHE A 37 13.81 14.19 2.85
N SER A 38 14.83 14.38 2.00
CA SER A 38 14.97 15.45 0.96
C SER A 38 14.72 14.91 -0.46
N THR A 39 13.91 15.53 -1.35
CA THR A 39 13.34 14.86 -2.55
C THR A 39 14.39 14.41 -3.56
N HIS A 40 15.61 14.91 -3.40
CA HIS A 40 16.72 14.75 -4.33
C HIS A 40 17.64 13.56 -4.01
N ASP A 41 17.69 13.09 -2.75
CA ASP A 41 18.49 11.92 -2.34
C ASP A 41 17.64 10.64 -2.30
N ARG A 42 16.32 10.78 -2.47
CA ARG A 42 15.30 9.75 -2.23
C ARG A 42 15.08 8.88 -3.47
N GLY A 43 15.21 7.56 -3.30
CA GLY A 43 14.98 6.55 -4.34
C GLY A 43 16.19 6.22 -5.23
N ARG A 44 17.16 7.14 -5.32
CA ARG A 44 18.46 6.88 -5.94
C ARG A 44 19.24 5.79 -5.20
N LEU A 45 19.08 5.70 -3.89
CA LEU A 45 19.78 4.73 -3.04
C LEU A 45 19.38 3.26 -3.28
N LEU A 46 18.13 2.97 -3.65
CA LEU A 46 17.73 1.60 -4.03
C LEU A 46 18.24 1.23 -5.42
N LEU A 47 18.33 2.21 -6.31
CA LEU A 47 18.95 2.05 -7.62
C LEU A 47 20.47 1.86 -7.49
N ASP A 48 21.12 2.52 -6.52
CA ASP A 48 22.58 2.47 -6.29
C ASP A 48 23.03 1.25 -5.45
N THR A 49 22.25 0.82 -4.44
CA THR A 49 22.58 -0.35 -3.58
C THR A 49 22.02 -1.68 -4.08
N GLY A 50 21.07 -1.63 -5.02
CA GLY A 50 20.39 -2.80 -5.58
C GLY A 50 19.27 -3.37 -4.70
N LEU A 51 18.24 -3.90 -5.36
CA LEU A 51 17.14 -4.64 -4.73
C LEU A 51 17.51 -6.10 -4.55
N THR A 52 17.00 -6.75 -3.50
CA THR A 52 17.04 -8.22 -3.43
C THR A 52 16.06 -8.80 -4.44
N ASP A 53 16.25 -10.07 -4.80
CA ASP A 53 15.34 -10.79 -5.71
C ASP A 53 13.89 -10.76 -5.22
N ASP A 54 13.67 -10.90 -3.90
CA ASP A 54 12.33 -10.84 -3.30
C ASP A 54 11.73 -9.42 -3.37
N GLU A 55 12.52 -8.37 -3.17
CA GLU A 55 12.05 -6.98 -3.27
C GLU A 55 11.77 -6.55 -4.71
N GLN A 56 12.55 -7.05 -5.67
CA GLN A 56 12.30 -6.88 -7.10
C GLN A 56 11.01 -7.59 -7.49
N ALA A 57 10.88 -8.87 -7.11
CA ALA A 57 9.69 -9.67 -7.34
C ALA A 57 8.44 -9.05 -6.69
N LEU A 58 8.59 -8.37 -5.54
CA LEU A 58 7.51 -7.69 -4.83
C LEU A 58 7.00 -6.52 -5.67
N ARG A 59 7.90 -5.69 -6.20
CA ARG A 59 7.59 -4.56 -7.10
C ARG A 59 6.93 -5.04 -8.38
N ASP A 60 7.45 -6.09 -9.00
CA ASP A 60 6.90 -6.63 -10.25
C ASP A 60 5.47 -7.18 -10.07
N ARG A 61 5.19 -7.82 -8.93
CA ARG A 61 3.84 -8.32 -8.62
C ARG A 61 2.92 -7.20 -8.17
N ALA A 62 3.41 -6.24 -7.40
CA ALA A 62 2.63 -5.08 -6.99
C ALA A 62 2.19 -4.25 -8.18
N TRP A 63 3.07 -4.05 -9.16
CA TRP A 63 2.78 -3.36 -10.42
C TRP A 63 1.50 -3.90 -11.09
N ARG A 64 1.35 -5.23 -11.12
CA ARG A 64 0.17 -5.88 -11.71
C ARG A 64 -1.14 -5.54 -10.98
N PHE A 65 -1.10 -5.28 -9.68
CA PHE A 65 -2.27 -4.82 -8.92
C PHE A 65 -2.52 -3.32 -9.08
N VAL A 66 -1.44 -2.54 -9.04
CA VAL A 66 -1.51 -1.12 -8.79
C VAL A 66 -1.95 -0.32 -10.01
N GLN A 67 -1.64 -0.72 -11.26
CA GLN A 67 -2.29 -0.26 -12.51
C GLN A 67 -1.56 -0.83 -13.75
N PRO A 68 -2.26 -1.32 -14.79
CA PRO A 68 -1.64 -1.78 -16.04
C PRO A 68 -1.47 -0.69 -17.12
N ALA A 69 -2.02 0.52 -16.94
CA ALA A 69 -2.08 1.54 -18.00
C ALA A 69 -0.95 2.58 -18.00
N SER A 70 -0.13 2.64 -16.94
CA SER A 70 1.07 3.50 -16.90
C SER A 70 2.32 2.69 -17.29
N SER A 71 3.47 3.34 -17.49
CA SER A 71 4.73 2.60 -17.65
C SER A 71 5.25 2.12 -16.30
N TYR A 72 6.00 1.01 -16.28
CA TYR A 72 6.65 0.52 -15.05
C TYR A 72 7.54 1.59 -14.41
N THR A 73 8.19 2.44 -15.22
CA THR A 73 8.99 3.58 -14.75
C THR A 73 8.15 4.59 -13.97
N ALA A 74 6.96 4.94 -14.45
CA ALA A 74 6.07 5.86 -13.76
C ALA A 74 5.60 5.29 -12.40
N PHE A 75 5.47 3.96 -12.30
CA PHE A 75 5.18 3.32 -11.02
C PHE A 75 6.34 3.36 -10.03
N GLN A 76 7.56 3.12 -10.51
CA GLN A 76 8.74 3.27 -9.65
C GLN A 76 8.84 4.70 -9.12
N ASP A 77 8.64 5.72 -9.98
CA ASP A 77 8.70 7.13 -9.55
C ASP A 77 7.68 7.45 -8.44
N VAL A 78 6.47 6.90 -8.52
CA VAL A 78 5.45 7.08 -7.48
C VAL A 78 5.74 6.31 -6.21
N LEU A 79 6.24 5.07 -6.32
CA LEU A 79 6.66 4.30 -5.16
C LEU A 79 7.76 5.03 -4.38
N LEU A 80 8.72 5.63 -5.07
CA LEU A 80 9.77 6.44 -4.47
C LEU A 80 9.19 7.69 -3.78
N GLY A 81 8.15 8.31 -4.35
CA GLY A 81 7.43 9.44 -3.77
C GLY A 81 6.60 9.08 -2.52
N LEU A 82 6.01 7.88 -2.47
CA LEU A 82 5.11 7.43 -1.40
C LEU A 82 5.78 7.35 -0.02
N ALA A 83 6.92 6.66 0.08
CA ALA A 83 7.66 6.56 1.34
C ALA A 83 8.27 7.90 1.79
N SER A 84 8.41 8.81 0.84
CA SER A 84 9.18 10.03 0.95
C SER A 84 8.34 11.23 1.35
N ALA A 85 7.18 11.40 0.72
CA ALA A 85 6.30 12.54 0.90
C ALA A 85 5.02 12.19 1.65
N HIS A 86 4.80 10.89 1.94
CA HIS A 86 3.55 10.40 2.54
C HIS A 86 2.35 10.99 1.80
N THR A 87 2.47 11.11 0.48
CA THR A 87 1.51 11.79 -0.37
C THR A 87 1.56 11.13 -1.74
N MET A 88 0.44 10.58 -2.17
CA MET A 88 0.25 10.13 -3.54
C MET A 88 0.19 11.35 -4.50
N PRO A 89 0.86 11.29 -5.66
CA PRO A 89 0.63 12.27 -6.72
C PRO A 89 -0.88 12.36 -7.04
N PRO A 90 -1.43 13.55 -7.26
CA PRO A 90 -2.87 13.71 -7.53
C PRO A 90 -3.38 12.92 -8.75
N THR A 91 -2.51 12.64 -9.71
CA THR A 91 -2.81 11.86 -10.93
C THR A 91 -2.93 10.36 -10.69
N TRP A 92 -2.46 9.88 -9.54
CA TRP A 92 -2.54 8.48 -9.12
C TRP A 92 -3.69 8.23 -8.14
N ARG A 93 -4.57 9.22 -7.97
CA ARG A 93 -5.80 9.07 -7.20
C ARG A 93 -6.62 7.94 -7.78
N PHE A 94 -7.17 7.13 -6.89
CA PHE A 94 -8.07 6.04 -7.23
C PHE A 94 -9.11 6.51 -8.25
N ASP A 95 -9.12 5.87 -9.43
CA ASP A 95 -10.20 6.07 -10.41
C ASP A 95 -11.55 5.98 -9.70
N GLU A 96 -12.50 6.83 -10.13
CA GLU A 96 -13.87 6.83 -9.64
C GLU A 96 -14.44 5.41 -9.65
N ILE A 97 -15.33 5.09 -8.70
CA ILE A 97 -15.85 3.73 -8.53
C ILE A 97 -16.48 3.17 -9.82
N GLY A 98 -17.03 4.05 -10.68
CA GLY A 98 -17.63 3.71 -11.97
C GLY A 98 -16.66 3.54 -13.13
N ALA A 99 -15.40 3.96 -13.01
CA ALA A 99 -14.47 3.99 -14.14
C ALA A 99 -14.24 2.61 -14.77
N TYR A 100 -14.24 1.54 -13.97
CA TYR A 100 -14.15 0.17 -14.50
C TYR A 100 -15.39 -0.21 -15.32
N TYR A 101 -16.60 0.16 -14.85
CA TYR A 101 -17.84 -0.08 -15.59
C TYR A 101 -17.87 0.71 -16.90
N ASP A 102 -17.43 1.96 -16.88
CA ASP A 102 -17.34 2.80 -18.09
C ASP A 102 -16.36 2.21 -19.10
N ALA A 103 -15.19 1.74 -18.66
CA ALA A 103 -14.24 1.04 -19.52
C ALA A 103 -14.84 -0.25 -20.11
N LEU A 104 -15.50 -1.06 -19.28
CA LEU A 104 -16.12 -2.32 -19.67
C LEU A 104 -17.28 -2.14 -20.68
N THR A 105 -17.96 -1.01 -20.63
CA THR A 105 -19.11 -0.71 -21.50
C THR A 105 -18.77 0.18 -22.69
N GLY A 106 -17.66 0.93 -22.62
CA GLY A 106 -17.16 1.78 -23.70
C GLY A 106 -16.61 1.00 -24.89
N GLU A 107 -16.18 -0.24 -24.69
CA GLU A 107 -15.80 -1.13 -25.78
C GLU A 107 -17.03 -1.73 -26.49
N PRO A 108 -17.06 -1.76 -27.84
CA PRO A 108 -18.12 -2.41 -28.59
C PRO A 108 -18.19 -3.92 -28.28
N SER A 109 -19.13 -4.32 -27.44
CA SER A 109 -19.36 -5.74 -27.11
C SER A 109 -20.51 -6.31 -27.95
N ARG A 110 -20.35 -7.53 -28.49
CA ARG A 110 -21.42 -8.22 -29.23
C ARG A 110 -22.54 -8.77 -28.33
N SER A 111 -22.33 -8.89 -27.01
CA SER A 111 -23.30 -9.47 -26.08
C SER A 111 -23.08 -9.00 -24.63
N PRO A 112 -24.14 -8.80 -23.83
CA PRO A 112 -24.02 -8.59 -22.38
C PRO A 112 -23.21 -9.68 -21.66
N VAL A 113 -23.26 -10.91 -22.19
CA VAL A 113 -22.54 -12.07 -21.66
C VAL A 113 -21.02 -11.86 -21.64
N SER A 114 -20.45 -11.19 -22.64
CA SER A 114 -18.99 -10.98 -22.68
C SER A 114 -18.52 -10.07 -21.54
N ARG A 115 -19.34 -9.10 -21.13
CA ARG A 115 -19.03 -8.17 -20.04
C ARG A 115 -18.98 -8.89 -18.68
N TYR A 116 -19.93 -9.78 -18.41
CA TYR A 116 -19.90 -10.61 -17.21
C TYR A 116 -18.69 -11.55 -17.17
N ARG A 117 -18.32 -12.14 -18.32
CA ARG A 117 -17.14 -13.02 -18.40
C ARG A 117 -15.86 -12.24 -18.12
N GLN A 118 -15.67 -11.08 -18.75
CA GLN A 118 -14.52 -10.22 -18.50
C GLN A 118 -14.42 -9.81 -17.03
N LEU A 119 -15.53 -9.37 -16.41
CA LEU A 119 -15.59 -9.09 -14.97
C LEU A 119 -15.18 -10.30 -14.13
N GLY A 120 -15.69 -11.49 -14.44
CA GLY A 120 -15.36 -12.72 -13.74
C GLY A 120 -13.90 -13.13 -13.91
N ASP A 121 -13.34 -12.95 -15.11
CA ASP A 121 -11.95 -13.26 -15.43
C ASP A 121 -10.98 -12.32 -14.72
N ASP A 122 -11.25 -11.02 -14.72
CA ASP A 122 -10.47 -10.00 -14.01
C ASP A 122 -10.47 -10.27 -12.50
N ALA A 123 -11.65 -10.47 -11.90
CA ALA A 123 -11.77 -10.82 -10.48
C ALA A 123 -11.05 -12.12 -10.12
N THR A 124 -11.11 -13.12 -11.01
CA THR A 124 -10.41 -14.39 -10.83
C THR A 124 -8.90 -14.23 -10.90
N ALA A 125 -8.41 -13.42 -11.85
CA ALA A 125 -7.00 -13.11 -12.00
C ALA A 125 -6.45 -12.42 -10.75
N ASP A 126 -7.12 -11.37 -10.27
CA ASP A 126 -6.72 -10.65 -9.06
C ASP A 126 -6.74 -11.56 -7.84
N ALA A 127 -7.79 -12.36 -7.69
CA ALA A 127 -7.87 -13.35 -6.62
C ALA A 127 -6.69 -14.33 -6.65
N ARG A 128 -6.25 -14.80 -7.81
CA ARG A 128 -5.10 -15.74 -7.93
C ARG A 128 -3.76 -15.11 -7.58
N LEU A 129 -3.62 -13.80 -7.78
CA LEU A 129 -2.39 -13.09 -7.49
C LEU A 129 -2.22 -12.83 -5.98
N ILE A 130 -3.31 -12.65 -5.22
CA ILE A 130 -3.23 -12.25 -3.81
C ILE A 130 -2.38 -13.22 -2.96
N PRO A 131 -2.63 -14.55 -2.95
CA PRO A 131 -1.84 -15.45 -2.11
C PRO A 131 -0.34 -15.45 -2.45
N LEU A 132 -0.01 -15.33 -3.74
CA LEU A 132 1.38 -15.26 -4.22
C LEU A 132 2.06 -13.97 -3.75
N PHE A 133 1.34 -12.85 -3.81
CA PHE A 133 1.82 -11.58 -3.30
C PHE A 133 1.99 -11.61 -1.78
N THR A 134 1.01 -12.14 -1.03
CA THR A 134 1.07 -12.25 0.43
C THR A 134 2.30 -13.04 0.89
N ALA A 135 2.55 -14.20 0.28
CA ALA A 135 3.70 -15.03 0.65
C ALA A 135 5.04 -14.33 0.38
N LEU A 136 5.13 -13.54 -0.69
CA LEU A 136 6.31 -12.76 -1.03
C LEU A 136 6.48 -11.56 -0.09
N ALA A 137 5.41 -10.81 0.16
CA ALA A 137 5.39 -9.67 1.07
C ALA A 137 5.81 -10.08 2.48
N ALA A 138 5.36 -11.24 2.98
CA ALA A 138 5.79 -11.77 4.27
C ALA A 138 7.31 -11.97 4.35
N ARG A 139 7.94 -12.56 3.31
CA ARG A 139 9.40 -12.73 3.28
C ARG A 139 10.15 -11.41 3.29
N VAL A 140 9.67 -10.42 2.53
CA VAL A 140 10.26 -9.08 2.52
C VAL A 140 10.11 -8.42 3.90
N ILE A 141 8.96 -8.55 4.56
CA ILE A 141 8.74 -8.05 5.92
C ILE A 141 9.69 -8.71 6.93
N ASP A 142 9.92 -10.02 6.82
CA ASP A 142 10.84 -10.74 7.68
C ASP A 142 12.30 -10.30 7.47
N ALA A 143 12.70 -10.10 6.20
CA ALA A 143 14.01 -9.57 5.84
C ALA A 143 14.19 -8.13 6.34
N ASP A 144 13.18 -7.28 6.19
CA ASP A 144 13.14 -5.92 6.72
C ASP A 144 13.29 -5.93 8.26
N ALA A 145 12.61 -6.85 8.94
CA ALA A 145 12.70 -6.99 10.38
C ALA A 145 14.11 -7.45 10.82
N ALA A 146 14.73 -8.36 10.09
CA ALA A 146 16.12 -8.78 10.32
C ALA A 146 17.10 -7.63 10.10
N ARG A 147 16.92 -6.85 9.03
CA ARG A 147 17.72 -5.65 8.71
C ARG A 147 17.66 -4.64 9.85
N LEU A 148 16.47 -4.29 10.32
CA LEU A 148 16.35 -3.32 11.42
C LEU A 148 16.92 -3.84 12.74
N ARG A 149 16.80 -5.15 13.01
CA ARG A 149 17.39 -5.75 14.22
C ARG A 149 18.93 -5.76 14.20
N SER A 150 19.56 -5.78 13.02
CA SER A 150 21.03 -5.82 12.92
C SER A 150 21.69 -4.45 13.06
N LEU A 151 21.00 -3.36 12.71
CA LEU A 151 21.56 -2.00 12.69
C LEU A 151 22.28 -1.59 13.99
N PRO A 152 21.73 -1.81 15.20
CA PRO A 152 22.41 -1.40 16.43
C PRO A 152 23.73 -2.14 16.71
N PHE A 153 23.96 -3.29 16.06
CA PHE A 153 25.16 -4.10 16.24
C PHE A 153 26.23 -3.83 15.19
N ALA A 154 25.90 -3.05 14.15
CA ALA A 154 26.82 -2.75 13.08
C ALA A 154 27.84 -1.69 13.54
N LYS A 155 29.14 -2.01 13.39
CA LYS A 155 30.24 -1.16 13.90
C LYS A 155 30.78 -0.17 12.88
N THR A 156 30.54 -0.43 11.60
CA THR A 156 31.13 0.30 10.47
C THR A 156 30.12 1.14 9.71
N LEU A 157 28.83 1.01 10.02
CA LEU A 157 27.78 1.77 9.36
C LEU A 157 27.76 3.19 9.90
N ASP A 158 27.66 4.16 9.00
CA ASP A 158 27.48 5.56 9.38
C ASP A 158 25.99 5.92 9.50
N ALA A 159 25.72 7.20 9.77
CA ALA A 159 24.34 7.66 9.91
C ALA A 159 23.56 7.64 8.58
N ALA A 160 24.24 7.71 7.43
CA ALA A 160 23.60 7.59 6.12
C ALA A 160 23.15 6.15 5.88
N ASP A 161 24.02 5.17 6.11
CA ASP A 161 23.69 3.75 5.96
C ASP A 161 22.44 3.35 6.78
N VAL A 162 22.33 3.85 8.01
CA VAL A 162 21.18 3.60 8.89
C VAL A 162 19.90 4.22 8.32
N ARG A 163 19.98 5.45 7.79
CA ARG A 163 18.83 6.11 7.15
C ARG A 163 18.40 5.37 5.89
N ASP A 164 19.34 4.89 5.09
CA ASP A 164 19.07 4.19 3.84
C ASP A 164 18.38 2.85 4.09
N ALA A 165 18.84 2.11 5.11
CA ALA A 165 18.19 0.89 5.57
C ALA A 165 16.77 1.15 6.07
N ALA A 166 16.52 2.26 6.78
CA ALA A 166 15.21 2.66 7.24
C ALA A 166 14.26 3.00 6.08
N GLN A 167 14.75 3.77 5.11
CA GLN A 167 14.00 4.20 3.93
C GLN A 167 13.55 3.01 3.09
N ARG A 168 14.46 2.05 2.82
CA ARG A 168 14.14 0.80 2.09
C ARG A 168 12.97 0.06 2.72
N VAL A 169 12.99 -0.06 4.05
CA VAL A 169 11.96 -0.74 4.82
C VAL A 169 10.63 0.04 4.77
N ALA A 170 10.67 1.36 4.86
CA ALA A 170 9.47 2.20 4.70
C ALA A 170 8.84 2.03 3.31
N GLU A 171 9.65 2.03 2.24
CA GLU A 171 9.20 1.82 0.87
C GLU A 171 8.54 0.47 0.64
N ASN A 172 9.18 -0.61 1.09
CA ASN A 172 8.61 -1.95 0.97
C ASN A 172 7.24 -2.03 1.66
N ARG A 173 7.10 -1.43 2.85
CA ARG A 173 5.82 -1.41 3.57
C ARG A 173 4.78 -0.52 2.93
N CYS A 174 5.15 0.66 2.42
CA CYS A 174 4.19 1.50 1.72
C CYS A 174 3.71 0.87 0.41
N LEU A 175 4.55 0.12 -0.29
CA LEU A 175 4.13 -0.67 -1.45
C LEU A 175 3.09 -1.73 -1.06
N ILE A 176 3.33 -2.46 0.02
CA ILE A 176 2.39 -3.49 0.52
C ILE A 176 1.08 -2.84 0.97
N ALA A 177 1.14 -1.70 1.66
CA ALA A 177 -0.04 -0.93 2.05
C ALA A 177 -0.83 -0.45 0.82
N TRP A 178 -0.14 -0.03 -0.24
CA TRP A 178 -0.79 0.38 -1.48
C TRP A 178 -1.54 -0.77 -2.15
N VAL A 179 -0.92 -1.94 -2.26
CA VAL A 179 -1.59 -3.14 -2.79
C VAL A 179 -2.83 -3.51 -1.95
N ARG A 180 -2.77 -3.38 -0.61
CA ARG A 180 -3.95 -3.57 0.26
C ARG A 180 -5.09 -2.64 -0.11
N VAL A 181 -4.82 -1.36 -0.29
CA VAL A 181 -5.83 -0.36 -0.64
C VAL A 181 -6.39 -0.63 -2.05
N GLU A 182 -5.53 -0.84 -3.05
CA GLU A 182 -5.97 -1.11 -4.43
C GLU A 182 -6.79 -2.40 -4.56
N ALA A 183 -6.43 -3.46 -3.83
CA ALA A 183 -7.24 -4.68 -3.81
C ALA A 183 -8.66 -4.43 -3.26
N GLY A 184 -8.81 -3.53 -2.29
CA GLY A 184 -10.10 -3.07 -1.80
C GLY A 184 -10.87 -2.26 -2.85
N GLN A 185 -10.19 -1.30 -3.49
CA GLN A 185 -10.78 -0.42 -4.49
C GLN A 185 -11.22 -1.19 -5.75
N ARG A 186 -10.42 -2.14 -6.23
CA ARG A 186 -10.77 -3.05 -7.32
C ARG A 186 -12.02 -3.86 -7.02
N LEU A 187 -12.11 -4.45 -5.83
CA LEU A 187 -13.31 -5.17 -5.41
C LEU A 187 -14.55 -4.26 -5.39
N ALA A 188 -14.41 -3.01 -4.92
CA ALA A 188 -15.50 -2.03 -4.93
C ALA A 188 -15.97 -1.70 -6.36
N ARG A 189 -15.02 -1.43 -7.28
CA ARG A 189 -15.29 -1.17 -8.71
C ARG A 189 -15.97 -2.36 -9.38
N TYR A 190 -15.54 -3.58 -9.08
CA TYR A 190 -16.13 -4.80 -9.63
C TYR A 190 -17.56 -5.06 -9.12
N ARG A 191 -17.82 -4.80 -7.84
CA ARG A 191 -19.19 -4.87 -7.28
C ARG A 191 -20.11 -3.84 -7.94
N PHE A 192 -19.63 -2.61 -8.06
CA PHE A 192 -20.36 -1.55 -8.78
C PHE A 192 -20.70 -1.99 -10.21
N ALA A 193 -19.72 -2.52 -10.95
CA ALA A 193 -19.97 -2.99 -12.31
C ALA A 193 -20.95 -4.17 -12.37
N LEU A 194 -20.87 -5.14 -11.45
CA LEU A 194 -21.83 -6.26 -11.39
C LEU A 194 -23.27 -5.75 -11.22
N GLU A 195 -23.49 -4.83 -10.29
CA GLU A 195 -24.80 -4.24 -10.02
C GLU A 195 -25.37 -3.52 -11.25
N HIS A 196 -24.55 -2.71 -11.93
CA HIS A 196 -24.98 -1.93 -13.10
C HIS A 196 -25.19 -2.82 -14.33
N LEU A 197 -24.35 -3.82 -14.56
CA LEU A 197 -24.57 -4.81 -15.61
C LEU A 197 -25.87 -5.57 -15.39
N PHE A 198 -26.16 -5.97 -14.15
CA PHE A 198 -27.40 -6.69 -13.82
C PHE A 198 -28.64 -5.82 -14.00
N ALA A 199 -28.58 -4.56 -13.57
CA ALA A 199 -29.67 -3.60 -13.79
C ALA A 199 -29.93 -3.35 -15.29
N ALA A 200 -28.88 -3.26 -16.11
CA ALA A 200 -29.00 -3.01 -17.54
C ALA A 200 -29.46 -4.23 -18.34
N ALA A 201 -28.89 -5.41 -18.06
CA ALA A 201 -29.17 -6.65 -18.76
C ALA A 201 -28.90 -7.87 -17.86
N PRO A 202 -29.94 -8.40 -17.20
CA PRO A 202 -29.82 -9.63 -16.43
C PRO A 202 -29.38 -10.82 -17.29
N ALA A 203 -28.37 -11.56 -16.83
CA ALA A 203 -27.88 -12.77 -17.49
C ALA A 203 -27.40 -13.79 -16.45
N GLN A 204 -27.46 -15.08 -16.77
CA GLN A 204 -27.05 -16.17 -15.86
C GLN A 204 -25.56 -16.10 -15.49
N GLU A 205 -24.74 -15.52 -16.35
CA GLU A 205 -23.31 -15.30 -16.14
C GLU A 205 -23.00 -14.40 -14.93
N SER A 206 -23.96 -13.59 -14.46
CA SER A 206 -23.84 -12.81 -13.23
C SER A 206 -23.48 -13.68 -12.02
N VAL A 207 -24.02 -14.90 -11.94
CA VAL A 207 -23.73 -15.85 -10.86
C VAL A 207 -22.26 -16.28 -10.86
N SER A 208 -21.67 -16.45 -12.05
CA SER A 208 -20.25 -16.83 -12.16
C SER A 208 -19.34 -15.65 -11.79
N ALA A 209 -19.68 -14.44 -12.24
CA ALA A 209 -18.99 -13.23 -11.86
C ALA A 209 -19.06 -12.99 -10.33
N GLU A 210 -20.24 -13.14 -9.73
CA GLU A 210 -20.44 -13.01 -8.28
C GLU A 210 -19.56 -13.97 -7.48
N ARG A 211 -19.49 -15.24 -7.90
CA ARG A 211 -18.59 -16.23 -7.27
C ARG A 211 -17.12 -15.82 -7.36
N ALA A 212 -16.68 -15.24 -8.48
CA ALA A 212 -15.33 -14.72 -8.62
C ALA A 212 -15.08 -13.55 -7.66
N LEU A 213 -16.04 -12.64 -7.47
CA LEU A 213 -15.96 -11.55 -6.50
C LEU A 213 -15.92 -12.06 -5.06
N MET A 214 -16.69 -13.09 -4.72
CA MET A 214 -16.62 -13.73 -3.41
C MET A 214 -15.24 -14.33 -3.14
N MET A 215 -14.65 -15.00 -4.14
CA MET A 215 -13.29 -15.54 -4.04
C MET A 215 -12.25 -14.41 -3.85
N LEU A 216 -12.35 -13.32 -4.62
CA LEU A 216 -11.48 -12.15 -4.47
C LEU A 216 -11.61 -11.54 -3.06
N ALA A 217 -12.85 -11.34 -2.59
CA ALA A 217 -13.13 -10.79 -1.27
C ALA A 217 -12.54 -11.65 -0.16
N ALA A 218 -12.69 -12.98 -0.24
CA ALA A 218 -12.13 -13.92 0.72
C ALA A 218 -10.59 -13.89 0.73
N ARG A 219 -9.96 -13.86 -0.46
CA ARG A 219 -8.50 -13.86 -0.56
C ARG A 219 -7.88 -12.53 -0.13
N ARG A 220 -8.56 -11.40 -0.33
CA ARG A 220 -8.09 -10.08 0.15
C ARG A 220 -7.78 -10.08 1.65
N ASN A 221 -8.51 -10.86 2.45
CA ASN A 221 -8.28 -10.96 3.89
C ASN A 221 -6.87 -11.50 4.23
N LEU A 222 -6.19 -12.17 3.30
CA LEU A 222 -4.78 -12.59 3.46
C LEU A 222 -3.80 -11.41 3.51
N LEU A 223 -4.21 -10.22 3.06
CA LEU A 223 -3.37 -9.03 3.07
C LEU A 223 -3.45 -8.27 4.41
N ASP A 224 -4.53 -8.47 5.18
CA ASP A 224 -4.78 -7.77 6.44
C ASP A 224 -3.70 -7.97 7.52
N PRO A 225 -3.19 -9.19 7.77
CA PRO A 225 -2.19 -9.41 8.82
C PRO A 225 -0.78 -8.93 8.43
N LEU A 226 -0.53 -8.56 7.17
CA LEU A 226 0.80 -8.16 6.71
C LEU A 226 1.29 -6.87 7.37
N LEU A 227 0.38 -5.94 7.65
CA LEU A 227 0.69 -4.60 8.14
C LEU A 227 -0.41 -4.12 9.10
N PRO A 228 -0.09 -3.21 10.04
CA PRO A 228 -1.09 -2.63 10.91
C PRO A 228 -2.17 -1.85 10.11
N ALA A 229 -3.32 -1.62 10.73
CA ALA A 229 -4.47 -1.00 10.07
C ALA A 229 -4.20 0.44 9.61
N ASP A 230 -3.35 1.17 10.34
CA ASP A 230 -2.98 2.56 10.06
C ASP A 230 -1.82 2.69 9.05
N ALA A 231 -1.31 1.58 8.52
CA ALA A 231 -0.20 1.62 7.57
C ALA A 231 -0.51 2.45 6.31
N ALA A 232 -1.76 2.43 5.83
CA ALA A 232 -2.18 3.24 4.68
C ALA A 232 -2.11 4.74 5.02
N ALA A 233 -2.60 5.15 6.19
CA ALA A 233 -2.54 6.53 6.68
C ALA A 233 -1.08 7.02 6.77
N ARG A 234 -0.22 6.19 7.37
CA ARG A 234 1.22 6.45 7.49
C ARG A 234 1.94 6.53 6.15
N CYS A 235 1.34 6.06 5.06
CA CYS A 235 1.92 6.17 3.72
C CYS A 235 1.20 7.23 2.87
N GLY A 236 0.24 7.97 3.42
CA GLY A 236 -0.54 8.95 2.66
C GLY A 236 -1.45 8.34 1.60
N LEU A 237 -1.85 7.09 1.79
CA LEU A 237 -2.71 6.33 0.88
C LEU A 237 -4.20 6.48 1.22
N GLU A 238 -4.53 7.15 2.33
CA GLU A 238 -5.91 7.49 2.65
C GLU A 238 -6.43 8.53 1.65
N ALA A 239 -7.67 8.34 1.17
CA ALA A 239 -8.33 9.35 0.38
C ALA A 239 -8.40 10.64 1.21
N ALA A 240 -7.85 11.74 0.68
CA ALA A 240 -8.18 13.05 1.20
C ALA A 240 -9.71 13.14 1.26
N PRO A 241 -10.31 13.58 2.39
CA PRO A 241 -11.76 13.68 2.48
C PRO A 241 -12.25 14.48 1.28
N LEU A 242 -13.15 13.87 0.49
CA LEU A 242 -13.82 14.58 -0.59
C LEU A 242 -14.39 15.88 0.01
N PRO A 243 -14.23 17.05 -0.63
CA PRO A 243 -14.97 18.23 -0.20
C PRO A 243 -16.43 17.80 -0.13
N VAL A 244 -17.02 17.89 1.06
CA VAL A 244 -18.40 17.46 1.30
C VAL A 244 -19.26 18.29 0.36
N ALA A 245 -19.67 17.70 -0.77
CA ALA A 245 -20.68 18.28 -1.61
C ALA A 245 -21.91 18.37 -0.72
N GLN A 246 -22.31 19.61 -0.39
CA GLN A 246 -23.55 19.85 0.32
C GLN A 246 -24.64 19.09 -0.42
N ALA A 247 -25.28 18.13 0.25
CA ALA A 247 -26.36 17.36 -0.33
C ALA A 247 -27.41 18.35 -0.84
N GLY A 248 -27.60 18.40 -2.16
CA GLY A 248 -28.67 19.16 -2.76
C GLY A 248 -30.02 18.71 -2.16
N PRO A 249 -31.02 19.59 -2.13
CA PRO A 249 -32.31 19.28 -1.53
C PRO A 249 -32.91 18.01 -2.12
N ARG A 250 -33.33 17.08 -1.24
CA ARG A 250 -34.01 15.85 -1.65
C ARG A 250 -35.29 16.21 -2.39
N VAL A 251 -35.36 15.87 -3.67
CA VAL A 251 -36.61 15.92 -4.42
C VAL A 251 -37.50 14.80 -3.87
N VAL A 252 -38.46 15.17 -3.03
CA VAL A 252 -39.57 14.29 -2.66
C VAL A 252 -40.46 14.20 -3.90
N LYS A 253 -40.69 12.99 -4.38
CA LYS A 253 -41.62 12.74 -5.48
C LYS A 253 -43.00 12.55 -4.87
N ASP A 254 -43.92 13.46 -5.20
CA ASP A 254 -45.35 13.34 -4.89
C ASP A 254 -46.00 12.17 -5.65
#